data_AF-A0A8H7R439-F1
#
_entry.id   AF-A0A8H7R439-F1
#
_cell.length_a   1.000
_cell.length_b   1.000
_cell.length_c   1.000
_cell.angle_alpha   90.00
_cell.angle_beta   90.00
_cell.angle_gamma   90.00
#
_symmetry.space_group_name_H-M   'P 1'
#
loop_
_entity.id
_entity.type
_entity.pdbx_description
1 polymer ?
#
loop_
_entity_poly.entity_id
_entity_poly.type
_entity_poly.pdbx_seq_one_letter_code
_entity_poly.pdbx_strand_id
1 'polypeptide(L)'
;MNLDGYDGLCHESSALFDAIVRVNSNIYDVIAFIDERKHQISKTRHLQQSQPYFMLLIIEHIVLNLQRWSQKADESEMTFYRRFATILEFIFDSTDVALVDGEISCEATKNVAHLNKEIFIPIHLFFSGAHHKTTRSLNITATLQCSTDISEVLLTEEGAYVAALLSRLVVPKDLCNLGMVKDTLNCLFKMKTFLLKTIDTLKRDLFKKEISQSMPALTAPTSSSRCSSHAGHTYLAPKAAQNKKVDTNVSHDDE
;
A
#
# COMPACT_ATOMS: atom_id res chain seq x y z
N MET A 1 13.86 3.77 3.08
CA MET A 1 12.71 4.08 2.22
C MET A 1 12.93 5.49 1.75
N ASN A 2 13.83 5.60 0.80
CA ASN A 2 13.96 6.83 0.06
C ASN A 2 12.71 6.96 -0.83
N LEU A 3 11.87 7.95 -0.54
CA LEU A 3 10.65 8.25 -1.29
C LEU A 3 10.91 9.07 -2.57
N ASP A 4 12.15 9.50 -2.81
CA ASP A 4 12.50 10.38 -3.94
C ASP A 4 12.34 9.69 -5.30
N GLY A 5 12.38 8.35 -5.33
CA GLY A 5 12.16 7.55 -6.55
C GLY A 5 10.69 7.17 -6.81
N TYR A 6 9.75 7.64 -6.00
CA TYR A 6 8.34 7.27 -6.13
C TYR A 6 7.50 8.46 -6.60
N ASP A 7 6.50 8.15 -7.43
CA ASP A 7 5.58 9.13 -7.96
C ASP A 7 4.61 9.58 -6.86
N GLY A 8 4.60 10.90 -6.62
CA GLY A 8 3.69 11.56 -5.69
C GLY A 8 2.44 12.07 -6.38
N LEU A 9 2.08 13.33 -6.11
CA LEU A 9 1.00 13.99 -6.85
C LEU A 9 1.38 14.12 -8.33
N CYS A 10 0.54 13.59 -9.21
CA CYS A 10 0.66 13.79 -10.64
C CYS A 10 0.39 15.25 -11.01
N HIS A 11 0.83 15.65 -12.20
CA HIS A 11 0.70 17.03 -12.68
C HIS A 11 -0.74 17.55 -12.63
N GLU A 12 -1.71 16.73 -13.04
CA GLU A 12 -3.13 17.09 -13.01
C GLU A 12 -3.64 17.33 -11.60
N SER A 13 -3.37 16.41 -10.65
CA SER A 13 -3.74 16.59 -9.25
C SER A 13 -3.07 17.82 -8.63
N SER A 14 -1.79 18.05 -8.94
CA SER A 14 -1.04 19.21 -8.44
C SER A 14 -1.63 20.53 -8.95
N ALA A 15 -1.94 20.61 -10.25
CA ALA A 15 -2.57 21.80 -10.85
C ALA A 15 -3.99 22.03 -10.32
N LEU A 16 -4.75 20.96 -10.10
CA LEU A 16 -6.09 21.03 -9.53
C LEU A 16 -6.05 21.51 -8.08
N PHE A 17 -5.10 21.02 -7.28
CA PHE A 17 -4.87 21.52 -5.92
C PHE A 17 -4.51 23.01 -5.93
N ASP A 18 -3.62 23.44 -6.82
CA ASP A 18 -3.25 24.86 -6.94
C ASP A 18 -4.46 25.73 -7.33
N ALA A 19 -5.39 25.20 -8.13
CA ALA A 19 -6.64 25.89 -8.44
C ALA A 19 -7.54 26.05 -7.20
N ILE A 20 -7.64 25.03 -6.35
CA ILE A 20 -8.41 25.08 -5.09
C ILE A 20 -7.82 26.14 -4.16
N VAL A 21 -6.50 26.16 -3.99
CA VAL A 21 -5.80 27.14 -3.14
C VAL A 21 -6.01 28.58 -3.64
N ARG A 22 -6.23 28.79 -4.94
CA ARG A 22 -6.56 30.13 -5.48
C ARG A 22 -7.99 30.57 -5.17
N VAL A 23 -8.94 29.63 -5.10
CA VAL A 23 -10.36 29.94 -4.81
C VAL A 23 -10.53 30.37 -3.35
N ASN A 24 -9.76 29.77 -2.44
CA ASN A 24 -9.61 29.86 -0.98
C ASN A 24 -10.12 31.12 -0.22
N SER A 25 -11.31 31.62 -0.55
CA SER A 25 -11.91 32.84 -0.02
C SER A 25 -12.84 32.51 1.13
N ASN A 26 -13.65 31.47 0.98
CA ASN A 26 -14.46 30.89 2.04
C ASN A 26 -14.69 29.38 1.79
N ILE A 27 -15.20 28.69 2.83
CA ILE A 27 -15.39 27.23 2.81
C ILE A 27 -16.39 26.82 1.72
N TYR A 28 -17.49 27.56 1.56
CA TYR A 28 -18.55 27.22 0.62
C TYR A 28 -18.09 27.30 -0.84
N ASP A 29 -17.31 28.32 -1.21
CA ASP A 29 -16.78 28.48 -2.56
C ASP A 29 -15.80 27.35 -2.91
N VAL A 30 -14.95 26.96 -1.95
CA VAL A 30 -14.03 25.84 -2.11
C VAL A 30 -14.80 24.53 -2.30
N ILE A 31 -15.83 24.28 -1.49
CA ILE A 31 -16.66 23.07 -1.61
C ILE A 31 -17.43 23.07 -2.93
N ALA A 32 -18.03 24.19 -3.34
CA ALA A 32 -18.73 24.30 -4.62
C ALA A 32 -17.77 24.05 -5.81
N PHE A 33 -16.54 24.55 -5.75
CA PHE A 33 -15.51 24.25 -6.74
C PHE A 33 -15.17 22.76 -6.76
N ILE A 34 -15.00 22.14 -5.60
CA ILE A 34 -14.69 20.70 -5.49
C ILE A 34 -15.85 19.86 -6.04
N ASP A 35 -17.10 20.18 -5.70
CA ASP A 35 -18.29 19.48 -6.20
C ASP A 35 -18.42 19.55 -7.71
N GLU A 36 -18.22 20.74 -8.30
CA GLU A 36 -18.20 20.91 -9.75
C GLU A 36 -17.10 20.05 -10.39
N ARG A 37 -15.89 20.05 -9.83
CA ARG A 37 -14.78 19.26 -10.37
C ARG A 37 -14.99 17.75 -10.23
N LYS A 38 -15.49 17.29 -9.09
CA LYS A 38 -15.91 15.89 -8.89
C LYS A 38 -16.98 15.51 -9.90
N HIS A 39 -17.98 16.37 -10.14
CA HIS A 39 -19.03 16.12 -11.11
C HIS A 39 -18.47 15.96 -12.53
N GLN A 40 -17.54 16.82 -12.95
CA GLN A 40 -16.89 16.70 -14.27
C GLN A 40 -16.07 15.41 -14.40
N ILE A 41 -15.32 15.03 -13.36
CA ILE A 41 -14.55 13.78 -13.35
C ILE A 41 -15.48 12.56 -13.40
N SER A 42 -16.58 12.59 -12.64
CA SER A 42 -17.56 11.50 -12.55
C SER A 42 -18.28 11.20 -13.86
N LYS A 43 -18.41 12.18 -14.77
CA LYS A 43 -18.94 11.96 -16.12
C LYS A 43 -18.08 11.00 -16.94
N THR A 44 -16.79 10.93 -16.65
CA THR A 44 -15.85 10.04 -17.33
C THR A 44 -15.66 8.80 -16.45
N ARG A 45 -16.41 7.71 -16.71
CA ARG A 45 -16.46 6.50 -15.84
C ARG A 45 -15.09 5.96 -15.39
N HIS A 46 -14.06 6.07 -16.23
CA HIS A 46 -12.70 5.59 -15.90
C HIS A 46 -11.93 6.50 -14.92
N LEU A 47 -12.33 7.76 -14.75
CA LEU A 47 -11.61 8.72 -13.91
C LEU A 47 -12.08 8.74 -12.44
N GLN A 48 -13.13 7.99 -12.08
CA GLN A 48 -13.56 7.88 -10.67
C GLN A 48 -12.51 7.20 -9.78
N GLN A 49 -11.61 6.42 -10.38
CA GLN A 49 -10.48 5.77 -9.71
C GLN A 49 -9.16 6.52 -9.95
N SER A 50 -9.23 7.76 -10.44
CA SER A 50 -8.05 8.56 -10.77
C SER A 50 -7.51 9.30 -9.54
N GLN A 51 -6.21 9.59 -9.56
CA GLN A 51 -5.55 10.34 -8.49
C GLN A 51 -6.18 11.72 -8.24
N PRO A 52 -6.58 12.51 -9.26
CA PRO A 52 -7.28 13.78 -9.05
C PRO A 52 -8.58 13.62 -8.25
N TYR A 53 -9.35 12.56 -8.49
CA TYR A 53 -10.59 12.31 -7.76
C TYR A 53 -10.35 12.03 -6.28
N PHE A 54 -9.42 11.12 -5.95
CA PHE A 54 -9.07 10.86 -4.55
C PHE A 54 -8.53 12.09 -3.84
N MET A 55 -7.70 12.89 -4.53
CA MET A 55 -7.22 14.15 -3.99
C MET A 55 -8.36 15.12 -3.66
N LEU A 56 -9.38 15.24 -4.54
CA LEU A 56 -10.57 16.05 -4.25
C LEU A 56 -11.35 15.55 -3.02
N LEU A 57 -11.54 14.23 -2.87
CA LEU A 57 -12.21 13.65 -1.70
C LEU A 57 -11.47 13.98 -0.40
N ILE A 58 -10.13 13.89 -0.43
CA ILE A 58 -9.30 14.22 0.74
C ILE A 58 -9.41 15.71 1.07
N ILE A 59 -9.31 16.60 0.08
CA ILE A 59 -9.40 18.05 0.32
C ILE A 59 -10.79 18.46 0.79
N GLU A 60 -11.84 17.90 0.21
CA GLU A 60 -13.21 18.09 0.69
C GLU A 60 -13.34 17.69 2.16
N HIS A 61 -12.85 16.50 2.53
CA HIS A 61 -12.89 16.01 3.90
C HIS A 61 -12.15 16.97 4.85
N ILE A 62 -10.97 17.45 4.46
CA ILE A 62 -10.19 18.42 5.24
C ILE A 62 -10.99 19.72 5.41
N VAL A 63 -11.48 20.30 4.30
CA VAL A 63 -12.18 21.59 4.29
C VAL A 63 -13.46 21.57 5.12
N LEU A 64 -14.27 20.52 5.00
CA LEU A 64 -15.50 20.33 5.79
C LEU A 64 -15.23 20.20 7.29
N ASN A 65 -14.04 19.73 7.67
CA ASN A 65 -13.69 19.50 9.06
C ASN A 65 -12.76 20.57 9.66
N LEU A 66 -12.33 21.59 8.89
CA LEU A 66 -11.45 22.67 9.36
C LEU A 66 -11.93 23.32 10.66
N GLN A 67 -13.21 23.66 10.73
CA GLN A 67 -13.78 24.29 11.92
C GLN A 67 -13.63 23.38 13.16
N ARG A 68 -13.87 22.08 13.01
CA ARG A 68 -13.74 21.10 14.10
C ARG A 68 -12.27 20.88 14.50
N TRP A 69 -11.36 20.94 13.53
CA TRP A 69 -9.92 20.75 13.74
C TRP A 69 -9.26 21.99 14.36
N SER A 70 -9.84 23.17 14.18
CA SER A 70 -9.33 24.43 14.74
C SER A 70 -9.65 24.64 16.22
N GLN A 71 -10.68 23.98 16.76
CA GLN A 71 -11.30 24.33 18.05
C GLN A 71 -10.56 23.84 19.29
N LYS A 72 -9.59 22.92 19.16
CA LYS A 72 -8.95 22.30 20.31
C LYS A 72 -7.43 22.44 20.20
N ALA A 73 -6.85 23.18 21.14
CA ALA A 73 -5.40 23.27 21.29
C ALA A 73 -4.82 21.97 21.90
N ASP A 74 -5.58 21.33 22.80
CA ASP A 74 -5.19 20.12 23.53
C ASP A 74 -5.84 18.87 22.94
N GLU A 75 -5.60 18.63 21.65
CA GLU A 75 -6.10 17.41 21.01
C GLU A 75 -5.26 16.21 21.42
N SER A 76 -5.93 15.12 21.80
CA SER A 76 -5.25 13.85 22.00
C SER A 76 -4.67 13.35 20.68
N GLU A 77 -3.48 12.77 20.74
CA GLU A 77 -2.81 12.08 19.63
C GLU A 77 -3.76 11.11 18.89
N MET A 78 -4.58 10.37 19.64
CA MET A 78 -5.62 9.48 19.12
C MET A 78 -6.62 10.20 18.20
N THR A 79 -6.99 11.44 18.52
CA THR A 79 -7.90 12.24 17.68
C THR A 79 -7.22 12.64 16.38
N PHE A 80 -5.92 12.96 16.42
CA PHE A 80 -5.13 13.25 15.23
C PHE A 80 -5.03 12.01 14.32
N TYR A 81 -4.73 10.84 14.89
CA TYR A 81 -4.66 9.59 14.12
C TYR A 81 -5.97 9.26 13.42
N ARG A 82 -7.11 9.44 14.07
CA ARG A 82 -8.42 9.17 13.44
C ARG A 82 -8.67 10.03 12.21
N ARG A 83 -8.25 11.30 12.23
CA ARG A 83 -8.36 12.18 11.04
C ARG A 83 -7.50 11.67 9.91
N PHE A 84 -6.28 11.27 10.24
CA PHE A 84 -5.34 10.77 9.26
C PHE A 84 -5.75 9.40 8.70
N ALA A 85 -6.32 8.53 9.53
CA ALA A 85 -6.87 7.25 9.13
C ALA A 85 -7.89 7.42 8.00
N THR A 86 -8.83 8.36 8.12
CA THR A 86 -9.80 8.64 7.05
C THR A 86 -9.14 9.15 5.75
N ILE A 87 -8.06 9.94 5.87
CA ILE A 87 -7.29 10.37 4.69
C ILE A 87 -6.62 9.16 4.02
N LEU A 88 -6.03 8.27 4.81
CA LEU A 88 -5.42 7.04 4.30
C LEU A 88 -6.47 6.10 3.68
N GLU A 89 -7.67 6.01 4.25
CA GLU A 89 -8.79 5.24 3.69
C GLU A 89 -9.08 5.72 2.26
N PHE A 90 -9.22 7.03 2.03
CA PHE A 90 -9.40 7.55 0.66
C PHE A 90 -8.24 7.20 -0.28
N ILE A 91 -7.00 7.21 0.22
CA ILE A 91 -5.82 6.91 -0.60
C ILE A 91 -5.81 5.43 -1.01
N PHE A 92 -6.19 4.53 -0.11
CA PHE A 92 -6.09 3.08 -0.30
C PHE A 92 -7.41 2.40 -0.71
N ASP A 93 -8.52 3.12 -0.76
CA ASP A 93 -9.87 2.61 -1.13
C ASP A 93 -9.90 1.80 -2.44
N SER A 94 -9.02 2.17 -3.38
CA SER A 94 -8.88 1.54 -4.70
C SER A 94 -7.83 0.43 -4.80
N THR A 95 -7.34 -0.05 -3.67
CA THR A 95 -6.19 -0.96 -3.62
C THR A 95 -6.49 -2.19 -2.77
N ASP A 96 -5.70 -3.25 -2.96
CA ASP A 96 -5.73 -4.44 -2.10
C ASP A 96 -5.16 -4.18 -0.68
N VAL A 97 -4.80 -2.94 -0.34
CA VAL A 97 -4.20 -2.57 0.95
C VAL A 97 -5.32 -2.31 1.95
N ALA A 98 -5.52 -3.26 2.87
CA ALA A 98 -6.40 -3.05 4.00
C ALA A 98 -5.66 -2.29 5.11
N LEU A 99 -6.24 -1.17 5.54
CA LEU A 99 -5.81 -0.49 6.77
C LEU A 99 -6.41 -1.24 7.95
N VAL A 100 -5.55 -1.68 8.86
CA VAL A 100 -5.95 -2.36 10.09
C VAL A 100 -5.50 -1.49 11.25
N ASP A 101 -6.40 -1.24 12.19
CA ASP A 101 -6.03 -0.57 13.44
C ASP A 101 -5.07 -1.48 14.19
N GLY A 102 -3.80 -1.06 14.26
CA GLY A 102 -2.73 -1.84 14.86
C GLY A 102 -2.51 -1.42 16.31
N GLU A 103 -2.02 -2.34 17.13
CA GLU A 103 -1.40 -1.94 18.39
C GLU A 103 -0.24 -0.97 18.09
N ILE A 104 -0.18 0.15 18.81
CA ILE A 104 0.85 1.20 18.70
C ILE A 104 2.30 0.70 18.86
N SER A 105 2.48 -0.56 19.27
CA SER A 105 3.78 -1.21 19.34
C SER A 105 4.00 -2.11 18.12
N CYS A 106 5.04 -1.80 17.36
CA CYS A 106 5.58 -2.67 16.32
C CYS A 106 5.84 -4.08 16.91
N GLU A 107 5.46 -5.13 16.19
CA GLU A 107 5.74 -6.52 16.61
C GLU A 107 7.24 -6.76 16.84
N ALA A 108 8.11 -6.09 16.08
CA ALA A 108 9.56 -6.10 16.35
C ALA A 108 9.91 -5.43 17.68
N THR A 109 9.26 -4.32 18.04
CA THR A 109 9.42 -3.69 19.37
C THR A 109 8.88 -4.57 20.47
N LYS A 110 7.75 -5.25 20.27
CA LYS A 110 7.25 -6.25 21.23
C LYS A 110 8.20 -7.43 21.36
N ASN A 111 8.73 -7.93 20.24
CA ASN A 111 9.68 -9.04 20.22
C ASN A 111 11.00 -8.65 20.88
N VAL A 112 11.49 -7.43 20.69
CA VAL A 112 12.69 -6.91 21.37
C VAL A 112 12.39 -6.63 22.84
N ALA A 113 11.22 -6.08 23.19
CA ALA A 113 10.81 -5.91 24.58
C ALA A 113 10.63 -7.25 25.29
N HIS A 114 10.09 -8.25 24.60
CA HIS A 114 9.97 -9.63 25.06
C HIS A 114 11.36 -10.27 25.19
N LEU A 115 12.23 -10.11 24.20
CA LEU A 115 13.61 -10.60 24.26
C LEU A 115 14.37 -9.94 25.42
N ASN A 116 14.26 -8.63 25.61
CA ASN A 116 14.83 -7.92 26.74
C ASN A 116 14.24 -8.40 28.06
N LYS A 117 12.94 -8.70 28.09
CA LYS A 117 12.28 -9.30 29.27
C LYS A 117 12.84 -10.70 29.57
N GLU A 118 13.07 -11.53 28.56
CA GLU A 118 13.65 -12.88 28.72
C GLU A 118 15.15 -12.85 29.06
N ILE A 119 15.91 -11.87 28.54
CA ILE A 119 17.36 -11.72 28.79
C ILE A 119 17.62 -11.08 30.16
N PHE A 120 16.78 -10.13 30.59
CA PHE A 120 17.02 -9.30 31.79
C PHE A 120 16.09 -9.60 32.98
N ILE A 121 15.18 -10.58 32.90
CA ILE A 121 14.55 -11.18 34.09
C ILE A 121 15.45 -12.30 34.62
N PRO A 122 15.66 -12.42 35.96
CA PRO A 122 16.34 -13.57 36.55
C PRO A 122 15.64 -14.87 36.14
N ILE A 123 16.40 -15.74 35.47
CA ILE A 123 15.99 -17.04 34.94
C ILE A 123 15.18 -17.82 35.99
N HIS A 124 13.88 -17.98 35.76
CA HIS A 124 13.11 -19.12 36.25
C HIS A 124 12.49 -19.82 35.04
N LEU A 125 13.20 -20.85 34.59
CA LEU A 125 12.88 -21.71 33.45
C LEU A 125 11.50 -22.36 33.58
N PHE A 126 10.65 -22.24 32.55
CA PHE A 126 9.75 -23.31 32.10
C PHE A 126 9.45 -23.18 30.60
N PHE A 127 9.75 -24.23 29.85
CA PHE A 127 9.40 -24.38 28.43
C PHE A 127 7.99 -24.96 28.27
N SER A 128 7.21 -24.46 27.33
CA SER A 128 6.19 -25.26 26.63
C SER A 128 5.97 -24.73 25.21
N GLY A 129 6.13 -25.63 24.24
CA GLY A 129 5.99 -25.34 22.81
C GLY A 129 4.60 -25.68 22.28
N ALA A 130 4.12 -24.88 21.34
CA ALA A 130 3.01 -25.23 20.47
C ALA A 130 3.27 -24.71 19.06
N HIS A 131 3.27 -25.63 18.08
CA HIS A 131 3.33 -25.33 16.66
C HIS A 131 1.95 -24.88 16.18
N HIS A 132 1.82 -23.61 15.78
CA HIS A 132 0.64 -23.11 15.07
C HIS A 132 0.93 -23.05 13.56
N LYS A 133 0.04 -23.64 12.75
CA LYS A 133 0.00 -23.41 11.30
C LYS A 133 -0.36 -21.95 11.05
N THR A 134 0.57 -21.20 10.47
CA THR A 134 0.41 -19.78 10.11
C THR A 134 -0.14 -19.66 8.70
N THR A 135 -1.38 -19.20 8.56
CA THR A 135 -1.87 -18.58 7.33
C THR A 135 -1.02 -17.33 7.10
N ARG A 136 -0.15 -17.32 6.06
CA ARG A 136 0.77 -16.22 5.80
C ARG A 136 0.01 -15.01 5.23
N SER A 137 -0.58 -14.21 6.11
CA SER A 137 -0.88 -12.81 5.81
C SER A 137 0.42 -12.03 5.84
N LEU A 138 0.74 -11.31 4.76
CA LEU A 138 1.89 -10.43 4.71
C LEU A 138 1.47 -9.07 5.27
N ASN A 139 1.83 -8.81 6.53
CA ASN A 139 1.51 -7.56 7.20
C ASN A 139 2.68 -6.57 7.00
N ILE A 140 2.47 -5.51 6.22
CA ILE A 140 3.38 -4.35 6.20
C ILE A 140 2.91 -3.40 7.29
N THR A 141 3.69 -3.24 8.36
CA THR A 141 3.37 -2.32 9.47
C THR A 141 4.03 -0.97 9.21
N ALA A 142 3.26 0.04 8.84
CA ALA A 142 3.69 1.43 8.91
C ALA A 142 3.32 1.97 10.31
N THR A 143 4.31 2.37 11.10
CA THR A 143 4.08 2.97 12.41
C THR A 143 4.06 4.48 12.30
N LEU A 144 2.90 5.09 12.54
CA LEU A 144 2.80 6.52 12.85
C LEU A 144 3.21 6.66 14.32
N GLN A 145 4.31 7.36 14.58
CA GLN A 145 4.70 7.70 15.95
C GLN A 145 4.04 9.01 16.37
N CYS A 146 3.92 9.23 17.67
CA CYS A 146 3.26 10.32 18.44
C CYS A 146 3.52 11.77 18.01
N SER A 147 4.33 11.97 16.97
CA SER A 147 4.60 13.24 16.32
C SER A 147 3.82 13.29 14.99
N THR A 148 3.67 14.44 14.37
CA THR A 148 3.13 14.58 13.00
C THR A 148 4.02 13.92 11.94
N ASP A 149 4.74 12.86 12.27
CA ASP A 149 5.93 12.40 11.58
C ASP A 149 5.69 10.99 11.04
N ILE A 150 5.80 10.81 9.73
CA ILE A 150 5.90 9.48 9.15
C ILE A 150 7.33 9.02 9.36
N SER A 151 7.53 7.95 10.13
CA SER A 151 8.83 7.35 10.37
C SER A 151 8.94 5.98 9.70
N GLU A 152 10.12 5.67 9.21
CA GLU A 152 10.46 4.41 8.56
C GLU A 152 11.38 3.59 9.44
N VAL A 153 11.08 2.31 9.66
CA VAL A 153 11.97 1.42 10.42
C VAL A 153 12.94 0.70 9.47
N LEU A 154 14.23 1.07 9.50
CA LEU A 154 15.32 0.46 8.72
C LEU A 154 16.07 -0.59 9.54
N LEU A 155 16.29 -1.79 8.99
CA LEU A 155 17.23 -2.76 9.58
C LEU A 155 18.66 -2.41 9.15
N THR A 156 19.51 -2.06 10.11
CA THR A 156 20.94 -1.83 9.91
C THR A 156 21.69 -3.15 9.68
N GLU A 157 22.91 -3.08 9.14
CA GLU A 157 23.79 -4.25 8.97
C GLU A 157 24.09 -4.98 10.29
N GLU A 158 24.01 -4.26 11.41
CA GLU A 158 24.18 -4.76 12.78
C GLU A 158 22.90 -5.40 13.36
N GLY A 159 21.81 -5.46 12.59
CA GLY A 159 20.53 -6.00 13.04
C GLY A 159 19.70 -5.07 13.91
N ALA A 160 20.11 -3.81 14.09
CA ALA A 160 19.34 -2.80 14.81
C ALA A 160 18.29 -2.13 13.89
N TYR A 161 17.09 -1.90 14.40
CA TYR A 161 16.03 -1.19 13.70
C TYR A 161 16.09 0.33 14.00
N VAL A 162 16.35 1.17 13.01
CA VAL A 162 16.44 2.63 13.15
C VAL A 162 15.23 3.28 12.46
N ALA A 163 14.48 4.08 13.21
CA ALA A 163 13.40 4.89 12.67
C ALA A 163 13.97 6.15 11.98
N ALA A 164 13.73 6.33 10.67
CA ALA A 164 14.09 7.52 9.91
C ALA A 164 12.85 8.35 9.55
N LEU A 165 12.88 9.65 9.83
CA LEU A 165 11.79 10.58 9.47
C LEU A 165 11.67 10.70 7.94
N LEU A 166 10.52 10.33 7.37
CA LEU A 166 10.22 10.47 5.95
C LEU A 166 9.65 11.84 5.62
N SER A 167 8.63 12.27 6.36
CA SER A 167 8.00 13.58 6.17
C SER A 167 7.19 13.97 7.39
N ARG A 168 7.01 15.28 7.56
CA ARG A 168 6.02 15.84 8.47
C ARG A 168 4.68 15.98 7.76
N LEU A 169 3.63 15.56 8.44
CA LEU A 169 2.23 15.61 8.05
C LEU A 169 1.62 16.87 8.62
N VAL A 170 1.29 17.80 7.74
CA VAL A 170 0.61 19.03 8.13
C VAL A 170 -0.89 18.85 7.95
N VAL A 171 -1.64 19.13 9.02
CA VAL A 171 -3.09 19.26 9.01
C VAL A 171 -3.42 20.75 9.14
N PRO A 172 -4.15 21.35 8.18
CA PRO A 172 -4.39 22.78 8.19
C PRO A 172 -5.43 23.10 9.28
N LYS A 173 -5.22 24.22 9.98
CA LYS A 173 -6.16 24.71 11.00
C LYS A 173 -7.19 25.70 10.44
N ASP A 174 -6.87 26.29 9.30
CA ASP A 174 -7.68 27.28 8.62
C ASP A 174 -7.44 27.17 7.12
N LEU A 175 -8.30 27.87 6.37
CA LEU A 175 -8.22 27.93 4.92
C LEU A 175 -6.90 28.54 4.41
N CYS A 176 -6.36 29.56 5.09
CA CYS A 176 -5.12 30.22 4.66
C CYS A 176 -3.93 29.23 4.64
N ASN A 177 -3.94 28.25 5.54
CA ASN A 177 -2.94 27.20 5.64
C ASN A 177 -3.21 25.98 4.76
N LEU A 178 -4.27 25.97 3.94
CA LEU A 178 -4.61 24.84 3.07
C LEU A 178 -3.47 24.47 2.12
N GLY A 179 -2.69 25.45 1.64
CA GLY A 179 -1.54 25.22 0.76
C GLY A 179 -0.48 24.27 1.34
N MET A 180 -0.33 24.23 2.67
CA MET A 180 0.64 23.35 3.34
C MET A 180 0.29 21.86 3.20
N VAL A 181 -0.96 21.54 2.90
CA VAL A 181 -1.43 20.16 2.70
C VAL A 181 -0.84 19.54 1.44
N LYS A 182 -0.36 20.35 0.48
CA LYS A 182 0.20 19.85 -0.77
C LYS A 182 1.34 18.87 -0.55
N ASP A 183 2.26 19.21 0.36
CA ASP A 183 3.43 18.39 0.67
C ASP A 183 3.03 17.11 1.39
N THR A 184 2.06 17.21 2.31
CA THR A 184 1.43 16.05 2.97
C THR A 184 0.86 15.09 1.94
N LEU A 185 0.03 15.57 1.01
CA LEU A 185 -0.57 14.77 -0.04
C LEU A 185 0.49 14.16 -0.97
N ASN A 186 1.50 14.93 -1.34
CA ASN A 186 2.59 14.44 -2.17
C ASN A 186 3.31 13.27 -1.51
N CYS A 187 3.68 13.41 -0.23
CA CYS A 187 4.29 12.34 0.55
C CYS A 187 3.38 11.11 0.66
N LEU A 188 2.09 11.32 0.91
CA LEU A 188 1.09 10.28 1.02
C LEU A 188 0.93 9.46 -0.28
N PHE A 189 0.88 10.13 -1.43
CA PHE A 189 0.84 9.44 -2.72
C PHE A 189 2.15 8.71 -3.03
N LYS A 190 3.31 9.27 -2.66
CA LYS A 190 4.61 8.57 -2.76
C LYS A 190 4.62 7.28 -1.92
N MET A 191 4.10 7.36 -0.70
CA MET A 191 3.94 6.21 0.20
C MET A 191 3.02 5.15 -0.41
N LYS A 192 1.87 5.55 -0.97
CA LYS A 192 0.97 4.63 -1.71
C LYS A 192 1.74 3.90 -2.83
N THR A 193 2.43 4.64 -3.69
CA THR A 193 3.18 4.07 -4.81
C THR A 193 4.26 3.10 -4.34
N PHE A 194 4.96 3.43 -3.25
CA PHE A 194 5.93 2.51 -2.63
C PHE A 194 5.29 1.22 -2.16
N LEU A 195 4.20 1.31 -1.40
CA LEU A 195 3.56 0.13 -0.80
C LEU A 195 3.05 -0.82 -1.88
N LEU A 196 2.44 -0.28 -2.94
CA LEU A 196 1.97 -1.08 -4.07
C LEU A 196 3.13 -1.78 -4.79
N LYS A 197 4.21 -1.07 -5.12
CA LYS A 197 5.41 -1.67 -5.74
C LYS A 197 6.06 -2.75 -4.86
N THR A 198 6.05 -2.54 -3.55
CA THR A 198 6.57 -3.50 -2.57
C THR A 198 5.71 -4.76 -2.54
N ILE A 199 4.38 -4.62 -2.47
CA ILE A 199 3.44 -5.73 -2.50
C ILE A 199 3.60 -6.54 -3.80
N ASP A 200 3.72 -5.89 -4.95
CA ASP A 200 3.90 -6.57 -6.24
C ASP A 200 5.22 -7.35 -6.30
N THR A 201 6.28 -6.81 -5.73
CA THR A 201 7.58 -7.49 -5.65
C THR A 201 7.49 -8.71 -4.74
N LEU A 202 6.85 -8.57 -3.57
CA LEU A 202 6.67 -9.67 -2.63
C LEU A 202 5.76 -10.77 -3.18
N LYS A 203 4.66 -10.42 -3.86
CA LYS A 203 3.79 -11.39 -4.56
C LYS A 203 4.58 -12.22 -5.57
N ARG A 204 5.44 -11.58 -6.39
CA ARG A 204 6.30 -12.28 -7.37
C ARG A 204 7.31 -13.21 -6.72
N ASP A 205 7.95 -12.78 -5.64
CA ASP A 205 8.98 -13.59 -4.98
C ASP A 205 8.39 -14.76 -4.19
N LEU A 206 7.22 -14.57 -3.57
CA LEU A 206 6.45 -15.66 -2.96
C LEU A 206 6.06 -16.70 -3.99
N PHE A 207 5.55 -16.28 -5.16
CA PHE A 207 5.17 -17.18 -6.24
C PHE A 207 6.36 -17.98 -6.78
N LYS A 208 7.52 -17.34 -6.99
CA LYS A 208 8.77 -18.04 -7.40
C LYS A 208 9.19 -19.09 -6.36
N LYS A 209 9.08 -18.76 -5.08
CA LYS A 209 9.42 -19.68 -3.99
C LYS A 209 8.45 -20.87 -3.95
N GLU A 210 7.16 -20.63 -4.16
CA GLU A 210 6.14 -21.68 -4.22
C GLU A 210 6.35 -22.63 -5.41
N ILE A 211 6.68 -22.10 -6.60
CA ILE A 211 7.06 -22.93 -7.76
C ILE A 211 8.30 -23.77 -7.44
N SER A 212 9.32 -23.18 -6.83
CA SER A 212 10.57 -23.88 -6.49
C SER A 212 10.37 -24.99 -5.45
N GLN A 213 9.34 -24.88 -4.61
CA GLN A 213 8.98 -25.89 -3.61
C GLN A 213 8.07 -26.99 -4.17
N SER A 214 7.16 -26.64 -5.08
CA SER A 214 6.17 -27.56 -5.66
C SER A 214 6.73 -28.39 -6.83
N MET A 215 7.77 -27.91 -7.51
CA MET A 215 8.56 -28.69 -8.45
C MET A 215 9.88 -29.08 -7.77
N PRO A 216 9.91 -30.12 -6.91
CA PRO A 216 11.18 -30.64 -6.42
C PRO A 216 12.01 -30.95 -7.66
N ALA A 217 13.20 -30.35 -7.72
CA ALA A 217 14.08 -30.42 -8.87
C ALA A 217 14.05 -31.85 -9.40
N LEU A 218 13.45 -32.05 -10.59
CA LEU A 218 13.58 -33.30 -11.33
C LEU A 218 15.07 -33.49 -11.40
N THR A 219 15.59 -34.41 -10.59
CA THR A 219 17.00 -34.63 -10.42
C THR A 219 17.55 -34.80 -11.82
N ALA A 220 18.31 -33.80 -12.27
CA ALA A 220 18.94 -33.84 -13.57
C ALA A 220 19.63 -35.20 -13.62
N PRO A 221 19.36 -36.03 -14.66
CA PRO A 221 19.87 -37.39 -14.69
C PRO A 221 21.37 -37.28 -14.49
N THR A 222 21.84 -37.72 -13.31
CA THR A 222 23.25 -37.82 -13.01
C THR A 222 23.80 -38.65 -14.13
N SER A 223 24.60 -38.01 -15.00
CA SER A 223 25.25 -38.64 -16.13
C SER A 223 26.12 -39.75 -15.58
N SER A 224 25.54 -40.96 -15.50
CA SER A 224 26.29 -42.17 -15.29
C SER A 224 27.08 -42.36 -16.56
N SER A 225 28.31 -41.88 -16.52
CA SER A 225 29.36 -42.33 -17.41
C SER A 225 29.41 -43.85 -17.28
N ARG A 226 28.84 -44.57 -18.25
CA ARG A 226 29.35 -45.84 -18.78
C ARG A 226 28.58 -46.28 -20.03
N CYS A 227 29.31 -46.24 -21.14
CA CYS A 227 29.31 -47.11 -22.31
C CYS A 227 27.98 -47.58 -22.93
N SER A 228 27.78 -47.23 -24.19
CA SER A 228 27.93 -48.19 -25.31
C SER A 228 27.14 -47.72 -26.52
N SER A 229 27.80 -47.70 -27.67
CA SER A 229 27.26 -47.58 -29.01
C SER A 229 26.06 -48.50 -29.26
N HIS A 230 24.88 -47.94 -29.53
CA HIS A 230 24.08 -48.39 -30.67
C HIS A 230 23.00 -47.37 -31.05
N ALA A 231 22.90 -47.16 -32.35
CA ALA A 231 22.04 -46.21 -33.03
C ALA A 231 20.57 -46.63 -32.95
N GLY A 232 19.70 -45.64 -32.72
CA GLY A 232 18.25 -45.81 -32.77
C GLY A 232 17.56 -44.52 -32.34
N HIS A 233 17.55 -43.52 -33.23
CA HIS A 233 16.81 -42.27 -32.99
C HIS A 233 15.32 -42.51 -33.18
N THR A 234 14.57 -42.55 -32.08
CA THR A 234 13.09 -42.51 -32.11
C THR A 234 12.64 -41.07 -31.89
N TYR A 235 12.15 -40.43 -32.95
CA TYR A 235 11.50 -39.12 -32.87
C TYR A 235 10.02 -39.31 -32.52
N LEU A 236 9.55 -38.67 -31.46
CA LEU A 236 8.13 -38.52 -31.15
C LEU A 236 7.66 -37.16 -31.65
N ALA A 237 6.87 -37.17 -32.73
CA ALA A 237 6.20 -35.98 -33.23
C ALA A 237 4.89 -35.74 -32.45
N PRO A 238 4.59 -34.50 -32.01
CA PRO A 238 3.32 -34.17 -31.37
C PRO A 238 2.17 -34.29 -32.36
N LYS A 239 1.14 -35.06 -31.99
CA LYS A 239 -0.08 -35.23 -32.77
C LYS A 239 -0.95 -33.99 -32.59
N ALA A 240 -1.06 -33.15 -33.62
CA ALA A 240 -1.94 -31.99 -33.63
C ALA A 240 -3.41 -32.42 -33.51
N ALA A 241 -4.07 -32.02 -32.43
CA ALA A 241 -5.51 -32.18 -32.26
C ALA A 241 -6.23 -31.09 -33.07
N GLN A 242 -6.99 -31.51 -34.09
CA GLN A 242 -7.88 -30.62 -34.84
C GLN A 242 -9.11 -30.31 -33.98
N ASN A 243 -9.25 -29.04 -33.57
CA ASN A 243 -10.47 -28.56 -32.95
C ASN A 243 -11.53 -28.29 -34.03
N LYS A 244 -12.65 -29.01 -33.91
CA LYS A 244 -13.84 -28.92 -34.73
C LYS A 244 -14.54 -27.59 -34.46
N LYS A 245 -14.69 -26.78 -35.51
CA LYS A 245 -15.42 -25.51 -35.54
C LYS A 245 -16.91 -25.78 -35.28
N VAL A 246 -17.47 -25.16 -34.24
CA VAL A 246 -18.92 -25.12 -33.99
C VAL A 246 -19.39 -23.73 -34.38
N ASP A 247 -20.19 -23.66 -35.44
CA ASP A 247 -20.88 -22.45 -35.85
C ASP A 247 -22.10 -22.25 -34.92
N THR A 248 -22.12 -21.14 -34.18
CA THR A 248 -23.31 -20.72 -33.43
C THR A 248 -23.94 -19.55 -34.16
N ASN A 249 -25.12 -19.82 -34.71
CA ASN A 249 -25.99 -18.87 -35.38
C ASN A 249 -26.37 -17.69 -34.47
N VAL A 250 -26.36 -16.51 -35.08
CA VAL A 250 -26.97 -15.27 -34.61
C VAL A 250 -28.48 -15.38 -34.83
N SER A 251 -29.27 -15.23 -33.78
CA SER A 251 -30.68 -14.84 -33.89
C SER A 251 -30.86 -13.51 -33.17
N HIS A 252 -31.07 -12.48 -34.00
CA HIS A 252 -31.84 -11.27 -33.73
C HIS A 252 -33.15 -11.64 -33.04
N ASP A 253 -33.55 -10.88 -32.02
CA ASP A 253 -34.95 -10.56 -31.74
C ASP A 253 -35.02 -9.31 -30.84
N ASP A 254 -36.04 -8.51 -31.14
CA ASP A 254 -36.32 -7.13 -30.76
C ASP A 254 -36.79 -6.94 -29.30
N GLU A 255 -36.45 -5.78 -28.69
CA GLU A 255 -37.38 -4.79 -28.08
C GLU A 255 -36.63 -3.54 -27.58
#